data_AF-A0A955C2D7-F1
#
_entry.id   AF-A0A955C2D7-F1
#
_cell.length_a   1.000
_cell.length_b   1.000
_cell.length_c   1.000
_cell.angle_alpha   90.00
_cell.angle_beta   90.00
_cell.angle_gamma   90.00
#
_symmetry.space_group_name_H-M   'P 1'
#
loop_
_entity.id
_entity.type
_entity.pdbx_description
1 polymer ?
#
loop_
_entity_poly.entity_id
_entity_poly.type
_entity_poly.pdbx_seq_one_letter_code
_entity_poly.pdbx_strand_id
1 'polypeptide(L)'
;MRAILSSAAAALAYVSIGTMLAAGFGFGYLWSTGILNQDKGFKILAVLHDIPLPPDDELLAQERAKDEENRMRDLSYQDIERIRGLEARNLELKKQAVELGLSEVRSESIALSEAKSRFDAQKDGFVAHLEKIRDEALNEGISEIRKIWETVKPATAKDQAMQFVEAGAINDVVLILSGMQVKQQSKIIEQFQTAEEKEVLDEIITLIRQGVPETTVIDDALGATAGRRAGQR
;
A
#
# COMPACT_ATOMS: atom_id res chain seq x y z
N MET A 1 -39.88 -28.07 30.73
CA MET A 1 -39.45 -26.80 30.09
C MET A 1 -38.25 -26.93 29.15
N ARG A 2 -37.20 -27.70 29.47
CA ARG A 2 -36.02 -27.86 28.57
C ARG A 2 -36.30 -28.50 27.20
N ALA A 3 -37.23 -29.46 27.10
CA ALA A 3 -37.55 -30.16 25.85
C ALA A 3 -38.34 -29.31 24.83
N ILE A 4 -39.11 -28.32 25.29
CA ILE A 4 -39.88 -27.42 24.41
C ILE A 4 -38.97 -26.33 23.83
N LEU A 5 -37.92 -25.93 24.57
CA LEU A 5 -36.92 -24.98 24.09
C LEU A 5 -36.04 -25.57 22.97
N SER A 6 -35.69 -26.87 23.06
CA SER A 6 -34.88 -27.53 22.03
C SER A 6 -35.64 -27.76 20.72
N SER A 7 -36.95 -28.04 20.78
CA SER A 7 -37.77 -28.21 19.56
C SER A 7 -38.01 -26.88 18.85
N ALA A 8 -38.17 -25.78 19.60
CA ALA A 8 -38.34 -24.45 19.01
C ALA A 8 -37.05 -23.94 18.33
N ALA A 9 -35.87 -24.19 18.93
CA ALA A 9 -34.59 -23.84 18.33
C ALA A 9 -34.32 -24.62 17.03
N ALA A 10 -34.69 -25.90 16.98
CA ALA A 10 -34.56 -26.71 15.77
C ALA A 10 -35.46 -26.18 14.63
N ALA A 11 -36.71 -25.79 14.93
CA ALA A 11 -37.62 -25.25 13.92
C ALA A 11 -37.08 -23.94 13.29
N LEU A 12 -36.51 -23.05 14.09
CA LEU A 12 -35.89 -21.81 13.58
C LEU A 12 -34.66 -22.09 12.70
N ALA A 13 -33.85 -23.08 13.06
CA ALA A 13 -32.70 -23.48 12.23
C ALA A 13 -33.15 -24.02 10.86
N TYR A 14 -34.18 -24.87 10.82
CA TYR A 14 -34.71 -25.39 9.55
C TYR A 14 -35.35 -24.31 8.68
N VAL A 15 -36.07 -23.36 9.28
CA VAL A 15 -36.63 -22.22 8.52
C VAL A 15 -35.49 -21.39 7.91
N SER A 16 -34.45 -21.06 8.69
CA SER A 16 -33.30 -20.28 8.20
C SER A 16 -32.56 -20.96 7.05
N ILE A 17 -32.32 -22.26 7.16
CA ILE A 17 -31.68 -23.06 6.10
C ILE A 17 -32.57 -23.10 4.85
N GLY A 18 -33.89 -23.23 5.03
CA GLY A 18 -34.86 -23.16 3.94
C GLY A 18 -34.82 -21.82 3.20
N THR A 19 -34.77 -20.70 3.92
CA THR A 19 -34.69 -19.36 3.30
C THR A 19 -33.38 -19.15 2.55
N MET A 20 -32.25 -19.64 3.09
CA MET A 20 -30.96 -19.57 2.40
C MET A 20 -30.95 -20.39 1.11
N LEU A 21 -31.51 -21.60 1.13
CA LEU A 21 -31.61 -22.42 -0.07
C LEU A 21 -32.55 -21.80 -1.11
N ALA A 22 -33.70 -21.28 -0.68
CA ALA A 22 -34.64 -20.60 -1.58
C ALA A 22 -34.01 -19.35 -2.22
N ALA A 23 -33.26 -18.55 -1.46
CA ALA A 23 -32.55 -17.40 -1.98
C ALA A 23 -31.45 -17.81 -2.97
N GLY A 24 -30.68 -18.85 -2.66
CA GLY A 24 -29.63 -19.39 -3.54
C GLY A 24 -30.19 -19.93 -4.85
N PHE A 25 -31.27 -20.71 -4.82
CA PHE A 25 -31.94 -21.20 -6.02
C PHE A 25 -32.61 -20.07 -6.83
N GLY A 26 -33.21 -19.09 -6.16
CA GLY A 26 -33.77 -17.92 -6.83
C GLY A 26 -32.70 -17.13 -7.58
N PHE A 27 -31.55 -16.91 -6.96
CA PHE A 27 -30.41 -16.23 -7.57
C PHE A 27 -29.81 -17.02 -8.73
N GLY A 28 -29.66 -18.35 -8.57
CA GLY A 28 -29.20 -19.25 -9.63
C GLY A 28 -30.16 -19.31 -10.83
N TYR A 29 -31.47 -19.33 -10.58
CA TYR A 29 -32.49 -19.30 -11.63
C TYR A 29 -32.53 -17.97 -12.39
N LEU A 30 -32.36 -16.84 -11.68
CA LEU A 30 -32.22 -15.53 -12.31
C LEU A 30 -30.95 -15.42 -13.17
N TRP A 31 -29.86 -16.06 -12.74
CA TRP A 31 -28.62 -16.11 -13.51
C TRP A 31 -28.78 -16.99 -14.77
N SER A 32 -29.40 -18.16 -14.66
CA SER A 32 -29.53 -19.11 -15.79
C SER A 32 -30.58 -18.69 -16.82
N THR A 33 -31.57 -17.88 -16.44
CA THR A 33 -32.60 -17.36 -17.37
C THR A 33 -32.12 -16.17 -18.20
N GLY A 34 -30.90 -15.67 -17.98
CA GLY A 34 -30.30 -14.61 -18.80
C GLY A 34 -31.01 -13.25 -18.69
N ILE A 35 -31.87 -13.07 -17.67
CA ILE A 35 -32.59 -11.82 -17.40
C ILE A 35 -31.63 -10.74 -16.82
N LEU A 36 -30.47 -11.17 -16.29
CA LEU A 36 -29.36 -10.31 -15.89
C LEU A 36 -28.50 -9.92 -17.12
N ASN A 37 -29.10 -9.16 -18.03
CA ASN A 37 -28.32 -8.52 -19.08
C ASN A 37 -27.48 -7.39 -18.46
N GLN A 38 -26.24 -7.21 -18.92
CA GLN A 38 -25.21 -6.35 -18.31
C GLN A 38 -25.70 -4.89 -18.08
N ASP A 39 -26.60 -4.41 -18.94
CA ASP A 39 -27.26 -3.11 -18.83
C ASP A 39 -28.18 -2.96 -17.61
N LYS A 40 -28.86 -4.03 -17.17
CA LYS A 40 -29.76 -3.99 -16.01
C LYS A 40 -28.99 -4.05 -14.68
N GLY A 41 -27.86 -4.75 -14.66
CA GLY A 41 -26.94 -4.74 -13.52
C GLY A 41 -26.38 -3.34 -13.26
N PHE A 42 -26.00 -2.63 -14.33
CA PHE A 42 -25.61 -1.23 -14.25
C PHE A 42 -26.76 -0.31 -13.81
N LYS A 43 -28.00 -0.54 -14.27
CA LYS A 43 -29.17 0.23 -13.82
C LYS A 43 -29.45 0.08 -12.32
N ILE A 44 -29.33 -1.13 -11.77
CA ILE A 44 -29.51 -1.36 -10.33
C ILE A 44 -28.37 -0.72 -9.53
N LEU A 45 -27.13 -0.79 -10.01
CA LEU A 45 -25.98 -0.14 -9.38
C LEU A 45 -26.08 1.40 -9.45
N ALA A 46 -26.55 1.95 -10.57
CA ALA A 46 -26.74 3.38 -10.77
C ALA A 46 -27.86 3.95 -9.87
N VAL A 47 -28.97 3.21 -9.70
CA VAL A 47 -30.05 3.59 -8.78
C VAL A 47 -29.58 3.52 -7.32
N LEU A 48 -28.71 2.56 -6.97
CA LEU A 48 -28.11 2.48 -5.64
C LEU A 48 -27.18 3.66 -5.34
N HIS A 49 -26.52 4.20 -6.36
CA HIS A 49 -25.67 5.38 -6.27
C HIS A 49 -26.41 6.71 -6.52
N ASP A 50 -27.75 6.69 -6.60
CA ASP A 50 -28.62 7.85 -6.85
C ASP A 50 -28.24 8.65 -8.10
N ILE A 51 -27.74 7.97 -9.13
CA ILE A 51 -27.39 8.57 -10.41
C ILE A 51 -28.65 8.51 -11.30
N PRO A 52 -29.24 9.65 -11.71
CA PRO A 52 -30.42 9.64 -12.56
C PRO A 52 -30.08 9.00 -13.91
N LEU A 53 -30.72 7.86 -14.19
CA LEU A 53 -30.62 7.20 -15.47
C LEU A 53 -31.35 8.05 -16.53
N PRO A 54 -30.73 8.35 -17.68
CA PRO A 54 -31.48 8.91 -18.81
C PRO A 54 -32.56 7.89 -19.20
N PRO A 55 -33.85 8.27 -19.23
CA PRO A 55 -34.90 7.40 -19.76
C PRO A 55 -34.65 7.20 -21.27
N ASP A 56 -35.20 6.14 -21.85
CA ASP A 56 -35.02 5.82 -23.28
C ASP A 56 -35.35 7.05 -24.16
N ASP A 57 -34.31 7.76 -24.60
CA ASP A 57 -34.38 9.19 -24.98
C ASP A 57 -35.12 9.43 -26.29
N GLU A 58 -35.21 8.46 -27.19
CA GLU A 58 -35.68 8.73 -28.56
C GLU A 58 -37.20 8.96 -28.66
N LEU A 59 -38.01 8.20 -27.91
CA LEU A 59 -39.47 8.34 -27.94
C LEU A 59 -39.92 9.58 -27.16
N LEU A 60 -39.31 9.84 -26.00
CA LEU A 60 -39.60 11.01 -25.17
C LEU A 60 -39.07 12.30 -25.81
N ALA A 61 -37.95 12.28 -26.52
CA ALA A 61 -37.45 13.45 -27.26
C ALA A 61 -38.36 13.80 -28.45
N GLN A 62 -38.87 12.80 -29.18
CA GLN A 62 -39.79 13.04 -30.30
C GLN A 62 -41.14 13.61 -29.87
N GLU A 63 -41.70 13.12 -28.76
CA GLU A 63 -42.96 13.65 -28.22
C GLU A 63 -42.78 15.09 -27.70
N ARG A 64 -41.70 15.36 -26.96
CA ARG A 64 -41.37 16.72 -26.51
C ARG A 64 -41.17 17.68 -27.68
N ALA A 65 -40.45 17.27 -28.73
CA ALA A 65 -40.20 18.12 -29.89
C ALA A 65 -41.49 18.51 -30.63
N LYS A 66 -42.44 17.58 -30.78
CA LYS A 66 -43.75 17.86 -31.40
C LYS A 66 -44.62 18.80 -30.56
N ASP A 67 -44.62 18.60 -29.24
CA ASP A 67 -45.37 19.45 -28.32
C ASP A 67 -44.78 20.86 -28.19
N GLU A 68 -43.47 20.98 -28.37
CA GLU A 68 -42.75 22.26 -28.34
C GLU A 68 -42.95 23.03 -29.65
N GLU A 69 -42.93 22.35 -30.80
CA GLU A 69 -43.25 22.95 -32.11
C GLU A 69 -44.70 23.50 -32.16
N ASN A 70 -45.67 22.74 -31.64
CA ASN A 70 -47.06 23.19 -31.57
C ASN A 70 -47.23 24.40 -30.62
N ARG A 71 -46.52 24.41 -29.47
CA ARG A 71 -46.53 25.56 -28.56
C ARG A 71 -45.92 26.81 -29.19
N MET A 72 -44.89 26.68 -30.04
CA MET A 72 -44.25 27.82 -30.68
C MET A 72 -45.09 28.49 -31.79
N ARG A 73 -46.00 27.76 -32.43
CA ARG A 73 -46.86 28.31 -33.50
C ARG A 73 -47.87 29.35 -33.02
N ASP A 74 -48.27 29.30 -31.75
CA ASP A 74 -49.29 30.18 -31.16
C ASP A 74 -48.71 31.34 -30.33
N LEU A 75 -47.38 31.47 -30.23
CA LEU A 75 -46.72 32.49 -29.41
C LEU A 75 -46.55 33.83 -30.14
N SER A 76 -46.82 34.92 -29.43
CA SER A 76 -46.52 36.27 -29.91
C SER A 76 -45.02 36.50 -29.96
N TYR A 77 -44.56 37.40 -30.84
CA TYR A 77 -43.14 37.78 -30.96
C TYR A 77 -42.52 38.21 -29.60
N GLN A 78 -43.30 38.90 -28.76
CA GLN A 78 -42.87 39.30 -27.41
C GLN A 78 -42.68 38.11 -26.45
N ASP A 79 -43.45 37.04 -26.64
CA ASP A 79 -43.32 35.83 -25.81
C ASP A 79 -42.08 35.03 -26.20
N ILE A 80 -41.74 34.99 -27.49
CA ILE A 80 -40.50 34.37 -27.99
C ILE A 80 -39.27 35.08 -27.45
N GLU A 81 -39.25 36.42 -27.45
CA GLU A 81 -38.14 37.19 -26.87
C GLU A 81 -38.01 36.94 -25.36
N ARG A 82 -39.13 36.84 -24.64
CA ARG A 82 -39.13 36.52 -23.20
C ARG A 82 -38.57 35.14 -22.94
N ILE A 83 -38.98 34.12 -23.70
CA ILE A 83 -38.49 32.75 -23.57
C ILE A 83 -36.99 32.68 -23.84
N ARG A 84 -36.52 33.28 -24.94
CA ARG A 84 -35.08 33.35 -25.28
C ARG A 84 -34.28 34.06 -24.19
N GLY A 85 -34.83 35.12 -23.59
CA GLY A 85 -34.21 35.82 -22.47
C GLY A 85 -34.06 34.94 -21.21
N LEU A 86 -35.09 34.15 -20.89
CA LEU A 86 -35.06 33.20 -19.77
C LEU A 86 -34.09 32.04 -20.03
N GLU A 87 -34.05 31.50 -21.25
CA GLU A 87 -33.09 30.47 -21.65
C GLU A 87 -31.65 30.95 -21.57
N ALA A 88 -31.38 32.16 -22.06
CA ALA A 88 -30.05 32.78 -21.98
C ALA A 88 -29.59 32.92 -20.52
N ARG A 89 -30.49 33.38 -19.63
CA ARG A 89 -30.24 33.47 -18.19
C ARG A 89 -29.98 32.11 -17.55
N ASN A 90 -30.79 31.10 -17.88
CA ASN A 90 -30.59 29.74 -17.38
C ASN A 90 -29.25 29.15 -17.85
N LEU A 91 -28.86 29.42 -19.08
CA LEU A 91 -27.57 28.98 -19.63
C LEU A 91 -26.40 29.68 -18.92
N GLU A 92 -26.51 30.98 -18.65
CA GLU A 92 -25.53 31.74 -17.86
C GLU A 92 -25.37 31.17 -16.45
N LEU A 93 -26.48 30.91 -15.75
CA LEU A 93 -26.46 30.30 -14.41
C LEU A 93 -25.82 28.90 -14.43
N LYS A 94 -26.13 28.08 -15.45
CA LYS A 94 -25.49 26.77 -15.63
C LYS A 94 -23.99 26.89 -15.85
N LYS A 95 -23.54 27.82 -16.69
CA LYS A 95 -22.11 28.08 -16.90
C LYS A 95 -21.43 28.47 -15.60
N GLN A 96 -22.01 29.40 -14.85
CA GLN A 96 -21.48 29.84 -13.57
C GLN A 96 -21.40 28.67 -12.56
N ALA A 97 -22.43 27.83 -12.48
CA ALA A 97 -22.42 26.66 -11.60
C ALA A 97 -21.34 25.64 -11.98
N VAL A 98 -21.14 25.40 -13.29
CA VAL A 98 -20.08 24.51 -13.78
C VAL A 98 -18.69 25.08 -13.50
N GLU A 99 -18.49 26.39 -13.72
CA GLU A 99 -17.22 27.07 -13.42
C GLU A 99 -16.90 27.02 -11.93
N LEU A 100 -17.90 27.25 -11.06
CA LEU A 100 -17.75 27.14 -9.61
C LEU A 100 -17.39 25.71 -9.19
N GLY A 101 -18.13 24.71 -9.67
CA GLY A 101 -17.85 23.31 -9.35
C GLY A 101 -16.47 22.85 -9.85
N LEU A 102 -16.06 23.31 -11.03
CA LEU A 102 -14.72 23.02 -11.57
C LEU A 102 -13.62 23.70 -10.77
N SER A 103 -13.84 24.91 -10.28
CA SER A 103 -12.89 25.58 -9.38
C SER A 103 -12.79 24.87 -8.03
N GLU A 104 -13.90 24.36 -7.51
CA GLU A 104 -13.95 23.63 -6.25
C GLU A 104 -13.20 22.30 -6.35
N VAL A 105 -13.49 21.50 -7.38
CA VAL A 105 -12.79 20.21 -7.64
C VAL A 105 -11.28 20.43 -7.82
N ARG A 106 -10.87 21.52 -8.49
CA ARG A 106 -9.45 21.86 -8.61
C ARG A 106 -8.82 22.19 -7.26
N SER A 107 -9.52 22.98 -6.43
CA SER A 107 -9.06 23.33 -5.08
C SER A 107 -8.90 22.07 -4.22
N GLU A 108 -9.88 21.18 -4.23
CA GLU A 108 -9.82 19.90 -3.51
C GLU A 108 -8.70 19.00 -4.01
N SER A 109 -8.50 18.93 -5.33
CA SER A 109 -7.41 18.14 -5.92
C SER A 109 -6.03 18.65 -5.50
N ILE A 110 -5.86 19.98 -5.40
CA ILE A 110 -4.62 20.60 -4.91
C ILE A 110 -4.43 20.26 -3.44
N ALA A 111 -5.46 20.45 -2.61
CA ALA A 111 -5.41 20.14 -1.18
C ALA A 111 -5.10 18.66 -0.90
N LEU A 112 -5.69 17.75 -1.67
CA LEU A 112 -5.44 16.31 -1.55
C LEU A 112 -4.01 15.95 -1.97
N SER A 113 -3.53 16.55 -3.07
CA SER A 113 -2.15 16.36 -3.53
C SER A 113 -1.13 16.85 -2.50
N GLU A 114 -1.37 18.01 -1.89
CA GLU A 114 -0.54 18.53 -0.81
C GLU A 114 -0.58 17.66 0.44
N ALA A 115 -1.76 17.22 0.86
CA ALA A 115 -1.93 16.33 2.00
C ALA A 115 -1.19 15.01 1.79
N LYS A 116 -1.29 14.43 0.60
CA LYS A 116 -0.55 13.23 0.21
C LYS A 116 0.96 13.45 0.24
N SER A 117 1.45 14.52 -0.37
CA SER A 117 2.88 14.86 -0.38
C SER A 117 3.44 15.02 1.04
N ARG A 118 2.69 15.69 1.93
CA ARG A 118 3.06 15.82 3.34
C ARG A 118 3.10 14.48 4.07
N PHE A 119 2.12 13.61 3.82
CA PHE A 119 2.06 12.28 4.42
C PHE A 119 3.24 11.41 3.95
N ASP A 120 3.51 11.41 2.64
CA ASP A 120 4.62 10.64 2.07
C ASP A 120 5.96 11.14 2.66
N ALA A 121 6.16 12.47 2.76
CA ALA A 121 7.35 13.03 3.40
C ALA A 121 7.49 12.65 4.89
N GLN A 122 6.38 12.62 5.65
CA GLN A 122 6.40 12.19 7.06
C GLN A 122 6.72 10.71 7.19
N LYS A 123 6.12 9.88 6.31
CA LYS A 123 6.38 8.44 6.27
C LYS A 123 7.84 8.17 5.95
N ASP A 124 8.38 8.81 4.92
CA ASP A 124 9.78 8.63 4.52
C ASP A 124 10.72 9.10 5.64
N GLY A 125 10.41 10.23 6.28
CA GLY A 125 11.17 10.70 7.46
C GLY A 125 11.10 9.74 8.64
N PHE A 126 9.94 9.12 8.89
CA PHE A 126 9.78 8.13 9.95
C PHE A 126 10.55 6.84 9.65
N VAL A 127 10.50 6.35 8.41
CA VAL A 127 11.28 5.18 7.97
C VAL A 127 12.78 5.45 8.12
N ALA A 128 13.27 6.59 7.63
CA ALA A 128 14.67 6.98 7.78
C ALA A 128 15.08 7.09 9.26
N HIS A 129 14.17 7.57 10.13
CA HIS A 129 14.44 7.63 11.56
C HIS A 129 14.52 6.23 12.20
N LEU A 130 13.63 5.30 11.83
CA LEU A 130 13.67 3.91 12.30
C LEU A 130 14.93 3.20 11.82
N GLU A 131 15.34 3.39 10.57
CA GLU A 131 16.60 2.86 10.03
C GLU A 131 17.79 3.40 10.82
N LYS A 132 17.82 4.71 11.08
CA LYS A 132 18.87 5.32 11.89
C LYS A 132 18.92 4.75 13.31
N ILE A 133 17.77 4.59 13.99
CA ILE A 133 17.73 3.99 15.34
C ILE A 133 18.26 2.55 15.30
N ARG A 134 17.87 1.78 14.28
CA ARG A 134 18.35 0.41 14.10
C ARG A 134 19.87 0.38 13.92
N ASP A 135 20.40 1.22 13.04
CA ASP A 135 21.84 1.27 12.76
C ASP A 135 22.62 1.75 14.00
N GLU A 136 22.11 2.73 14.74
CA GLU A 136 22.69 3.18 16.01
C GLU A 136 22.72 2.04 17.04
N ALA A 137 21.61 1.31 17.21
CA ALA A 137 21.54 0.18 18.14
C ALA A 137 22.49 -0.98 17.77
N LEU A 138 22.61 -1.29 16.48
CA LEU A 138 23.54 -2.31 15.98
C LEU A 138 25.00 -1.87 16.24
N ASN A 139 25.34 -0.63 15.90
CA ASN A 139 26.68 -0.08 16.12
C ASN A 139 27.02 0.02 17.61
N GLU A 140 26.06 0.36 18.46
CA GLU A 140 26.22 0.37 19.91
C GLU A 140 26.48 -1.04 20.45
N GLY A 141 25.68 -2.04 20.05
CA GLY A 141 25.89 -3.43 20.46
C GLY A 141 27.27 -3.97 20.03
N ILE A 142 27.71 -3.68 18.80
CA ILE A 142 29.04 -4.06 18.32
C ILE A 142 30.15 -3.37 19.13
N SER A 143 29.98 -2.08 19.44
CA SER A 143 30.91 -1.31 20.28
C SER A 143 30.99 -1.87 21.71
N GLU A 144 29.87 -2.30 22.28
CA GLU A 144 29.83 -2.95 23.60
C GLU A 144 30.55 -4.30 23.59
N ILE A 145 30.26 -5.17 22.62
CA ILE A 145 30.94 -6.47 22.49
C ILE A 145 32.45 -6.26 22.31
N ARG A 146 32.84 -5.27 21.50
CA ARG A 146 34.25 -4.89 21.34
C ARG A 146 34.91 -4.52 22.67
N LYS A 147 34.27 -3.66 23.48
CA LYS A 147 34.78 -3.28 24.81
C LYS A 147 34.90 -4.48 25.74
N ILE A 148 33.93 -5.40 25.68
CA ILE A 148 33.97 -6.65 26.45
C ILE A 148 35.18 -7.47 26.01
N TRP A 149 35.36 -7.70 24.71
CA TRP A 149 36.47 -8.47 24.15
C TRP A 149 37.84 -7.87 24.45
N GLU A 150 37.95 -6.54 24.48
CA GLU A 150 39.17 -5.84 24.88
C GLU A 150 39.51 -5.98 26.37
N THR A 151 38.52 -6.28 27.21
CA THR A 151 38.64 -6.35 28.67
C THR A 151 38.79 -7.78 29.18
N VAL A 152 38.14 -8.75 28.53
CA VAL A 152 38.21 -10.17 28.91
C VAL A 152 39.56 -10.79 28.54
N LYS A 153 39.78 -12.03 28.99
CA LYS A 153 40.99 -12.79 28.62
C LYS A 153 40.98 -13.09 27.11
N PRO A 154 42.12 -12.97 26.41
CA PRO A 154 42.19 -13.20 24.97
C PRO A 154 41.67 -14.58 24.53
N ALA A 155 41.93 -15.63 25.32
CA ALA A 155 41.43 -16.97 25.04
C ALA A 155 39.90 -17.04 25.03
N THR A 156 39.23 -16.35 25.97
CA THR A 156 37.76 -16.28 26.04
C THR A 156 37.17 -15.50 24.87
N ALA A 157 37.82 -14.41 24.46
CA ALA A 157 37.39 -13.67 23.27
C ALA A 157 37.52 -14.51 21.99
N LYS A 158 38.59 -15.29 21.85
CA LYS A 158 38.75 -16.27 20.76
C LYS A 158 37.65 -17.32 20.76
N ASP A 159 37.34 -17.91 21.91
CA ASP A 159 36.28 -18.93 22.01
C ASP A 159 34.91 -18.34 21.63
N GLN A 160 34.62 -17.10 22.05
CA GLN A 160 33.42 -16.39 21.63
C GLN A 160 33.43 -16.09 20.12
N ALA A 161 34.55 -15.66 19.56
CA ALA A 161 34.67 -15.44 18.11
C ALA A 161 34.37 -16.73 17.32
N MET A 162 34.89 -17.86 17.75
CA MET A 162 34.60 -19.16 17.13
C MET A 162 33.11 -19.52 17.20
N GLN A 163 32.45 -19.29 18.35
CA GLN A 163 31.01 -19.50 18.48
C GLN A 163 30.18 -18.63 17.52
N PHE A 164 30.59 -17.38 17.32
CA PHE A 164 29.93 -16.50 16.34
C PHE A 164 30.12 -17.01 14.91
N VAL A 165 31.32 -17.50 14.57
CA VAL A 165 31.60 -18.10 13.25
C VAL A 165 30.77 -19.36 13.05
N GLU A 166 30.69 -20.25 14.03
CA GLU A 166 29.86 -21.45 13.99
C GLU A 166 28.37 -21.12 13.83
N ALA A 167 27.91 -20.00 14.39
CA ALA A 167 26.56 -19.47 14.22
C ALA A 167 26.33 -18.76 12.87
N GLY A 168 27.34 -18.69 12.00
CA GLY A 168 27.27 -18.02 10.69
C GLY A 168 27.45 -16.50 10.74
N ALA A 169 27.85 -15.94 11.88
CA ALA A 169 28.03 -14.50 12.11
C ALA A 169 29.49 -14.04 11.93
N ILE A 170 30.21 -14.58 10.93
CA ILE A 170 31.63 -14.24 10.67
C ILE A 170 31.84 -12.75 10.38
N ASN A 171 30.89 -12.10 9.71
CA ASN A 171 30.94 -10.67 9.38
C ASN A 171 30.92 -9.79 10.64
N ASP A 172 30.20 -10.19 11.68
CA ASP A 172 30.15 -9.46 12.95
C ASP A 172 31.49 -9.57 13.67
N VAL A 173 32.12 -10.76 13.65
CA VAL A 173 33.47 -10.98 14.20
C VAL A 173 34.50 -10.11 13.49
N VAL A 174 34.43 -10.05 12.15
CA VAL A 174 35.27 -9.18 11.32
C VAL A 174 35.12 -7.71 11.72
N LEU A 175 33.88 -7.23 11.90
CA LEU A 175 33.60 -5.84 12.27
C LEU A 175 34.00 -5.50 13.72
N ILE A 176 33.88 -6.46 14.64
CA ILE A 176 34.35 -6.31 16.01
C ILE A 176 35.86 -6.21 16.03
N LEU A 177 36.56 -7.18 15.43
CA LEU A 177 38.04 -7.28 15.44
C LEU A 177 38.71 -6.14 14.67
N SER A 178 38.15 -5.70 13.54
CA SER A 178 38.75 -4.64 12.71
C SER A 178 38.79 -3.28 13.41
N GLY A 179 37.82 -2.99 14.28
CA GLY A 179 37.76 -1.73 15.02
C GLY A 179 38.35 -1.78 16.43
N MET A 180 39.00 -2.89 16.81
CA MET A 180 39.72 -3.02 18.08
C MET A 180 41.09 -2.31 18.07
N GLN A 181 41.63 -2.07 19.26
CA GLN A 181 43.03 -1.66 19.38
C GLN A 181 43.97 -2.78 18.92
N VAL A 182 44.91 -2.47 18.03
CA VAL A 182 45.87 -3.41 17.41
C VAL A 182 46.55 -4.33 18.44
N LYS A 183 46.90 -3.80 19.62
CA LYS A 183 47.54 -4.57 20.69
C LYS A 183 46.64 -5.68 21.26
N GLN A 184 45.35 -5.40 21.46
CA GLN A 184 44.41 -6.40 21.97
C GLN A 184 44.01 -7.37 20.87
N GLN A 185 43.83 -6.86 19.65
CA GLN A 185 43.58 -7.66 18.46
C GLN A 185 44.68 -8.72 18.26
N SER A 186 45.96 -8.33 18.29
CA SER A 186 47.10 -9.26 18.16
C SER A 186 47.06 -10.38 19.21
N LYS A 187 46.77 -10.04 20.48
CA LYS A 187 46.73 -11.02 21.56
C LYS A 187 45.61 -12.05 21.37
N ILE A 188 44.48 -11.66 20.82
CA ILE A 188 43.36 -12.55 20.51
C ILE A 188 43.73 -13.45 19.32
N ILE A 189 44.28 -12.87 18.25
CA ILE A 189 44.76 -13.58 17.06
C ILE A 189 45.78 -14.66 17.44
N GLU A 190 46.69 -14.37 18.37
CA GLU A 190 47.69 -15.32 18.88
C GLU A 190 47.10 -16.56 19.58
N GLN A 191 45.82 -16.52 19.99
CA GLN A 191 45.14 -17.65 20.63
C GLN A 191 44.58 -18.67 19.64
N PHE A 192 44.54 -18.36 18.33
CA PHE A 192 44.11 -19.30 17.28
C PHE A 192 45.28 -20.23 16.94
N GLN A 193 45.35 -21.40 17.58
CA GLN A 193 46.53 -22.27 17.55
C GLN A 193 46.31 -23.56 16.77
N THR A 194 45.09 -24.09 16.79
CA THR A 194 44.74 -25.33 16.10
C THR A 194 44.65 -25.11 14.58
N ALA A 195 44.68 -26.20 13.80
CA ALA A 195 44.62 -26.11 12.34
C ALA A 195 43.28 -25.51 11.86
N GLU A 196 42.17 -25.97 12.45
CA GLU A 196 40.81 -25.48 12.14
C GLU A 196 40.64 -24.00 12.51
N GLU A 197 41.13 -23.58 13.68
CA GLU A 197 41.11 -22.18 14.10
C GLU A 197 41.90 -21.26 13.14
N LYS A 198 43.01 -21.76 12.59
CA LYS A 198 43.84 -20.96 11.65
C LYS A 198 43.17 -20.76 10.30
N GLU A 199 42.40 -21.73 9.82
CA GLU A 199 41.62 -21.58 8.59
C GLU A 199 40.55 -20.49 8.77
N VAL A 200 39.82 -20.53 9.89
CA VAL A 200 38.83 -19.50 10.23
C VAL A 200 39.50 -18.12 10.37
N LEU A 201 40.67 -18.05 11.01
CA LEU A 201 41.41 -16.80 11.12
C LEU A 201 41.84 -16.25 9.75
N ASP A 202 42.30 -17.10 8.83
CA ASP A 202 42.69 -16.69 7.47
C ASP A 202 41.49 -16.13 6.69
N GLU A 203 40.32 -16.76 6.86
CA GLU A 203 39.06 -16.26 6.31
C GLU A 203 38.72 -14.88 6.89
N ILE A 204 38.75 -14.71 8.21
CA ILE A 204 38.51 -13.43 8.88
C ILE A 204 39.46 -12.34 8.36
N ILE A 205 40.77 -12.61 8.29
CA ILE A 205 41.77 -11.65 7.79
C ILE A 205 41.52 -11.31 6.32
N THR A 206 41.16 -12.30 5.51
CA THR A 206 40.82 -12.09 4.09
C THR A 206 39.60 -11.17 3.94
N LEU A 207 38.56 -11.37 4.75
CA LEU A 207 37.36 -10.54 4.78
C LEU A 207 37.67 -9.11 5.25
N ILE A 208 38.49 -8.94 6.30
CA ILE A 208 38.98 -7.63 6.74
C ILE A 208 39.71 -6.92 5.59
N ARG A 209 40.59 -7.63 4.86
CA ARG A 209 41.34 -7.07 3.72
C ARG A 209 40.44 -6.65 2.57
N GLN A 210 39.35 -7.37 2.33
CA GLN A 210 38.37 -7.07 1.28
C GLN A 210 37.37 -5.96 1.67
N GLY A 211 37.43 -5.47 2.93
CA GLY A 211 36.49 -4.47 3.43
C GLY A 211 35.07 -5.00 3.65
N VAL A 212 34.91 -6.32 3.77
CA VAL A 212 33.62 -6.96 4.08
C VAL A 212 33.34 -6.74 5.57
N PRO A 213 32.09 -6.43 6.01
CA PRO A 213 30.84 -6.40 5.24
C PRO A 213 30.47 -5.08 4.55
N GLU A 214 31.25 -4.01 4.72
CA GLU A 214 30.90 -2.69 4.17
C GLU A 214 30.81 -2.71 2.64
N THR A 215 31.78 -3.34 1.97
CA THR A 215 31.81 -3.44 0.50
C THR A 215 30.65 -4.26 -0.06
N THR A 216 30.28 -5.37 0.59
CA THR A 216 29.14 -6.20 0.15
C THR A 216 27.81 -5.46 0.23
N VAL A 217 27.59 -4.66 1.28
CA VAL A 217 26.36 -3.88 1.43
C VAL A 217 26.29 -2.76 0.39
N ILE A 218 27.42 -2.11 0.08
CA ILE A 218 27.51 -1.07 -0.94
C ILE A 218 27.21 -1.66 -2.32
N ASP A 219 27.80 -2.81 -2.66
CA ASP A 219 27.61 -3.47 -3.96
C ASP A 219 26.15 -3.94 -4.14
N ASP A 220 25.52 -4.49 -3.09
CA ASP A 220 24.11 -4.86 -3.11
C ASP A 220 23.19 -3.64 -3.29
N ALA A 221 23.48 -2.52 -2.62
CA ALA A 221 22.72 -1.27 -2.78
C ALA A 221 22.88 -0.67 -4.19
N LEU A 222 24.09 -0.71 -4.76
CA LEU A 222 24.37 -0.26 -6.13
C LEU A 222 23.70 -1.18 -7.18
N GLY A 223 23.71 -2.50 -6.96
CA GLY A 223 23.00 -3.46 -7.80
C GLY A 223 21.48 -3.29 -7.76
N ALA A 224 20.90 -3.09 -6.57
CA ALA A 224 19.47 -2.90 -6.38
C ALA A 224 18.96 -1.57 -6.98
N THR A 225 19.79 -0.52 -6.99
CA THR A 225 19.45 0.76 -7.62
C THR A 225 19.61 0.72 -9.14
N ALA A 226 20.54 -0.08 -9.67
CA ALA A 226 20.66 -0.34 -11.11
C ALA A 226 19.43 -1.09 -11.67
N GLY A 227 18.93 -2.09 -10.94
CA GLY A 227 17.70 -2.82 -11.31
C GLY A 227 16.44 -1.95 -11.32
N ARG A 228 16.34 -0.97 -10.41
CA ARG A 228 15.19 -0.04 -10.34
C ARG A 228 15.13 0.95 -11.50
N ARG A 229 16.27 1.34 -12.09
CA ARG A 229 16.32 2.21 -13.28
C ARG A 229 16.00 1.49 -14.59
N ALA A 230 16.18 0.17 -14.65
CA ALA A 230 15.88 -0.62 -15.84
C ALA A 230 14.38 -0.93 -16.01
N GLY A 231 13.59 -0.94 -14.92
CA GLY A 231 12.14 -1.20 -14.95
C GLY A 231 11.24 0.03 -15.13
N GLN A 232 11.82 1.22 -15.37
CA GLN A 232 11.10 2.47 -15.61
C GLN A 232 11.28 3.02 -17.04
N ARG A 233 11.77 2.18 -17.98
CA ARG A 233 11.88 2.53 -19.40
C ARG A 233 10.87 1.78 -20.24
#